data_AF-A0A101GDX4-F1
#
_entry.id   AF-A0A101GDX4-F1
#
_cell.length_a   1.000
_cell.length_b   1.000
_cell.length_c   1.000
_cell.angle_alpha   90.00
_cell.angle_beta   90.00
_cell.angle_gamma   90.00
#
_symmetry.space_group_name_H-M   'P 1'
#
loop_
_entity.id
_entity.type
_entity.pdbx_description
1 polymer ?
#
loop_
_entity_poly.entity_id
_entity_poly.type
_entity_poly.pdbx_seq_one_letter_code
_entity_poly.pdbx_strand_id
1 'polypeptide(L)'
;RYDDLLRWKRGDLLEMPWKGIYVPGLDVPMDLDGNGTPDVSFVTKAPDTGTQGVFYFVIDNKSSRLSEGDKGNILWREDETRVFDEKKYLHPISADDIILNPKLTQNPGWE
;
A
#
# COMPACT_ATOMS: atom_id res chain seq x y z
N ARG A 1 15.80 -6.86 -3.80
CA ARG A 1 15.32 -5.76 -2.94
C ARG A 1 14.60 -6.29 -1.70
N TYR A 2 13.51 -7.07 -1.79
CA TYR A 2 12.89 -7.67 -0.60
C TYR A 2 13.88 -8.56 0.18
N ASP A 3 14.63 -9.42 -0.51
CA ASP A 3 15.65 -10.26 0.12
C ASP A 3 16.75 -9.47 0.83
N ASP A 4 17.05 -8.25 0.37
CA ASP A 4 18.01 -7.38 1.05
C ASP A 4 17.43 -6.85 2.35
N LEU A 5 16.15 -6.48 2.37
CA LEU A 5 15.47 -6.08 3.60
C LEU A 5 15.45 -7.21 4.62
N LEU A 6 15.25 -8.45 4.18
CA LEU A 6 15.32 -9.61 5.07
C LEU A 6 16.75 -9.82 5.58
N ARG A 7 17.74 -9.85 4.67
CA ARG A 7 19.15 -10.11 4.99
C ARG A 7 19.75 -9.09 5.95
N TRP A 8 19.38 -7.81 5.81
CA TRP A 8 19.89 -6.71 6.63
C TRP A 8 19.02 -6.40 7.85
N LYS A 9 17.98 -7.21 8.11
CA LYS A 9 17.02 -6.99 9.19
C LYS A 9 16.37 -5.58 9.13
N ARG A 10 15.88 -5.20 7.95
CA ARG A 10 15.24 -3.91 7.65
C ARG A 10 13.78 -4.07 7.19
N GLY A 11 13.05 -4.97 7.82
CA GLY A 11 11.62 -5.20 7.59
C GLY A 11 10.73 -4.04 8.07
N ASP A 12 11.22 -3.22 8.99
CA ASP A 12 10.60 -1.95 9.42
C ASP A 12 10.30 -1.01 8.24
N LEU A 13 11.15 -1.03 7.21
CA LEU A 13 10.93 -0.23 5.99
C LEU A 13 9.70 -0.68 5.19
N LEU A 14 9.20 -1.90 5.42
CA LEU A 14 7.98 -2.39 4.81
C LEU A 14 6.71 -1.91 5.54
N GLU A 15 6.84 -1.29 6.71
CA GLU A 15 5.73 -0.74 7.48
C GLU A 15 5.38 0.70 7.08
N MET A 16 6.23 1.35 6.28
CA MET A 16 6.03 2.74 5.84
C MET A 16 4.68 2.93 5.14
N PRO A 17 4.01 4.10 5.28
CA PRO A 17 2.77 4.37 4.57
C PRO A 17 2.92 4.25 3.05
N TRP A 18 1.88 3.74 2.39
CA TRP A 18 1.84 3.72 0.94
C TRP A 18 1.57 5.12 0.41
N LYS A 19 2.61 5.71 -0.16
CA LYS A 19 2.58 7.05 -0.76
C LYS A 19 2.46 6.94 -2.27
N GLY A 20 1.33 7.37 -2.81
CA GLY A 20 1.02 7.39 -4.23
C GLY A 20 1.41 8.69 -4.93
N ILE A 21 0.79 8.91 -6.10
CA ILE A 21 1.01 10.10 -6.93
C ILE A 21 0.64 11.39 -6.20
N TYR A 22 1.17 12.51 -6.70
CA TYR A 22 0.81 13.85 -6.22
C TYR A 22 -0.48 14.32 -6.90
N VAL A 23 -1.42 14.82 -6.10
CA VAL A 23 -2.70 15.40 -6.53
C VAL A 23 -2.63 16.91 -6.28
N PRO A 24 -2.85 17.76 -7.30
CA PRO A 24 -2.71 19.20 -7.18
C PRO A 24 -3.84 19.86 -6.39
N GLY A 25 -5.01 19.23 -6.33
CA GLY A 25 -6.18 19.71 -5.60
C GLY A 25 -7.37 18.77 -5.73
N LEU A 26 -8.30 18.84 -4.79
CA LEU A 26 -9.62 18.21 -4.90
C LEU A 26 -10.44 18.82 -6.04
N ASP A 27 -11.28 18.01 -6.67
CA ASP A 27 -12.18 18.35 -7.77
C ASP A 27 -11.45 18.90 -9.02
N VAL A 28 -10.14 18.74 -9.10
CA VAL A 28 -9.31 19.08 -10.27
C VAL A 28 -9.07 17.82 -11.09
N PRO A 29 -9.64 17.71 -12.31
CA PRO A 29 -9.34 16.59 -13.20
C PRO A 29 -7.87 16.59 -13.63
N MET A 30 -7.28 15.40 -13.66
CA MET A 30 -5.89 15.16 -14.03
C MET A 30 -5.82 14.28 -15.27
N ASP A 31 -4.96 14.67 -16.20
CA ASP A 31 -4.50 13.87 -17.33
C ASP A 31 -3.26 13.09 -16.86
N LEU A 32 -3.38 11.77 -16.78
CA LEU A 32 -2.34 10.87 -16.31
C LEU A 32 -1.59 10.20 -17.46
N ASP A 33 -2.18 10.11 -18.65
CA ASP A 33 -1.56 9.50 -19.82
C ASP A 33 -0.94 10.51 -20.80
N GLY A 34 -1.21 11.81 -20.61
CA GLY A 34 -0.70 12.92 -21.39
C GLY A 34 -1.44 13.16 -22.71
N ASN A 35 -2.66 12.65 -22.87
CA ASN A 35 -3.43 12.76 -24.11
C ASN A 35 -4.18 14.09 -24.28
N GLY A 36 -4.13 14.99 -23.29
CA GLY A 36 -4.80 16.28 -23.28
C GLY A 36 -6.27 16.24 -22.82
N THR A 37 -6.77 15.07 -22.43
CA THR A 37 -8.09 14.87 -21.82
C THR A 37 -7.92 14.32 -20.40
N PRO A 38 -8.78 14.70 -19.43
CA PRO A 38 -8.62 14.20 -18.07
C PRO A 38 -9.02 12.73 -17.94
N ASP A 39 -8.26 11.99 -17.14
CA ASP A 39 -8.49 10.57 -16.84
C ASP A 39 -9.09 10.36 -15.45
N VAL A 40 -8.70 11.18 -14.47
CA VAL A 40 -9.10 11.00 -13.06
C VAL A 40 -9.41 12.33 -12.39
N SER A 41 -10.34 12.33 -11.44
CA SER A 41 -10.54 13.45 -10.51
C SER A 41 -10.69 12.92 -9.09
N PHE A 42 -10.05 13.59 -8.14
CA PHE A 42 -10.09 13.25 -6.72
C PHE A 42 -11.13 14.11 -6.02
N VAL A 43 -12.17 13.49 -5.47
CA VAL A 43 -13.35 14.20 -4.96
C VAL A 43 -13.70 13.75 -3.56
N THR A 44 -14.40 14.57 -2.79
CA THR A 44 -14.93 14.15 -1.47
C THR A 44 -16.27 13.41 -1.58
N LYS A 45 -16.98 13.63 -2.69
CA LYS A 45 -18.23 12.97 -3.03
C LYS A 45 -18.27 12.76 -4.54
N ALA A 46 -18.70 11.57 -4.98
CA ALA A 46 -18.91 11.32 -6.40
C ALA A 46 -19.97 12.28 -6.97
N PRO A 47 -19.75 12.86 -8.16
CA PRO A 47 -20.73 13.73 -8.80
C PRO A 47 -21.94 12.93 -9.30
N ASP A 48 -23.12 13.56 -9.29
CA ASP A 48 -24.36 12.94 -9.80
C ASP A 48 -24.32 12.73 -11.33
N THR A 49 -23.51 13.53 -12.04
CA THR A 49 -23.27 13.39 -13.47
C THR A 49 -21.76 13.47 -13.72
N GLY A 50 -21.14 12.33 -14.00
CA GLY A 50 -19.72 12.24 -14.31
C GLY A 50 -19.41 12.64 -15.75
N THR A 51 -18.21 13.17 -15.98
CA THR A 51 -17.67 13.37 -17.32
C THR A 51 -17.24 12.04 -17.93
N GLN A 52 -17.63 11.78 -19.18
CA GLN A 52 -17.23 10.56 -19.89
C GLN A 52 -15.70 10.50 -20.02
N GLY A 53 -15.10 9.37 -19.64
CA GLY A 53 -13.65 9.17 -19.65
C GLY A 53 -12.95 9.53 -18.34
N VAL A 54 -13.61 10.25 -17.42
CA VAL A 54 -13.04 10.63 -16.13
C VAL A 54 -13.47 9.65 -15.04
N PHE A 55 -12.49 9.03 -14.39
CA PHE A 55 -12.70 8.25 -13.17
C PHE A 55 -12.73 9.17 -11.94
N TYR A 56 -13.75 9.04 -11.09
CA TYR A 56 -13.84 9.84 -9.86
C TYR A 56 -13.42 8.99 -8.67
N PHE A 57 -12.25 9.31 -8.10
CA PHE A 57 -11.75 8.67 -6.89
C PHE A 57 -12.24 9.44 -5.66
N VAL A 58 -12.96 8.77 -4.76
CA VAL A 58 -13.50 9.41 -3.55
C VAL A 58 -12.49 9.34 -2.41
N ILE A 59 -12.04 10.51 -1.94
CA ILE A 59 -11.21 10.67 -0.75
C ILE A 59 -12.12 10.66 0.49
N ASP A 60 -12.09 9.54 1.21
CA ASP A 60 -12.93 9.30 2.39
C ASP A 60 -12.36 9.88 3.70
N ASN A 61 -11.15 10.43 3.67
CA ASN A 61 -10.39 10.86 4.84
C ASN A 61 -10.26 9.78 5.91
N LYS A 62 -10.28 8.49 5.53
CA LYS A 62 -10.04 7.35 6.41
C LYS A 62 -9.02 6.42 5.79
N SER A 63 -9.43 5.65 4.79
CA SER A 63 -8.57 4.72 4.07
C SER A 63 -7.78 5.39 2.94
N SER A 64 -8.23 6.57 2.51
CA SER A 64 -7.62 7.37 1.47
C SER A 64 -7.57 8.82 1.91
N ARG A 65 -6.36 9.40 1.90
CA ARG A 65 -6.10 10.78 2.33
C ARG A 65 -5.12 11.45 1.39
N LEU A 66 -5.16 12.78 1.34
CA LEU A 66 -4.11 13.57 0.71
C LEU A 66 -3.17 14.12 1.78
N SER A 67 -1.86 14.11 1.52
CA SER A 67 -0.86 14.44 2.53
C SER A 67 -0.94 15.88 3.06
N GLU A 68 -1.55 16.81 2.32
CA GLU A 68 -1.74 18.22 2.72
C GLU A 68 -3.22 18.58 2.93
N GLY A 69 -4.11 17.58 3.03
CA GLY A 69 -5.55 17.77 3.25
C GLY A 69 -6.35 17.87 1.95
N ASP A 70 -6.15 18.94 1.18
CA ASP A 70 -6.85 19.17 -0.10
C ASP A 70 -5.97 18.92 -1.35
N LYS A 71 -4.67 18.69 -1.14
CA LYS A 71 -3.66 18.43 -2.15
C LYS A 71 -2.53 17.58 -1.57
N GLY A 72 -1.53 17.24 -2.38
CA GLY A 72 -0.38 16.47 -1.94
C GLY A 72 -0.43 15.03 -2.44
N ASN A 73 0.40 14.15 -1.87
CA ASN A 73 0.43 12.76 -2.26
C ASN A 73 -0.74 11.97 -1.67
N ILE A 74 -1.25 11.01 -2.43
CA ILE A 74 -2.23 10.04 -1.92
C ILE A 74 -1.56 9.16 -0.86
N LEU A 75 -2.16 9.10 0.32
CA LEU A 75 -1.83 8.16 1.38
C LEU A 75 -2.88 7.05 1.38
N TRP A 76 -2.44 5.83 1.11
CA TRP A 76 -3.32 4.67 0.97
C TRP A 76 -3.30 3.80 2.23
N ARG A 77 -4.50 3.43 2.69
CA ARG A 77 -4.77 2.55 3.84
C ARG A 77 -4.05 2.98 5.11
N GLU A 78 -4.07 4.30 5.38
CA GLU A 78 -3.50 4.86 6.62
C GLU A 78 -4.30 4.43 7.87
N ASP A 79 -5.53 3.94 7.68
CA ASP A 79 -6.36 3.33 8.72
C ASP A 79 -5.84 1.95 9.17
N GLU A 80 -4.96 1.31 8.39
CA GLU A 80 -4.37 0.02 8.72
C GLU A 80 -2.97 0.19 9.34
N THR A 81 -2.75 -0.40 10.52
CA THR A 81 -1.40 -0.49 11.08
C THR A 81 -0.62 -1.58 10.36
N ARG A 82 0.37 -1.19 9.58
CA ARG A 82 1.27 -2.13 8.90
C ARG A 82 2.30 -2.66 9.88
N VAL A 83 2.39 -3.99 10.00
CA VAL A 83 3.30 -4.66 10.94
C VAL A 83 4.13 -5.72 10.22
N PHE A 84 5.44 -5.68 10.45
CA PHE A 84 6.41 -6.66 10.00
C PHE A 84 6.94 -7.45 11.20
N ASP A 85 6.28 -8.55 11.52
CA ASP A 85 6.68 -9.43 12.62
C ASP A 85 8.10 -10.00 12.41
N GLU A 86 8.88 -10.13 13.49
CA GLU A 86 10.24 -10.69 13.48
C GLU A 86 10.31 -12.08 12.83
N LYS A 87 9.26 -12.89 12.96
CA LYS A 87 9.21 -14.22 12.32
C LYS A 87 9.36 -14.15 10.79
N LYS A 88 8.93 -13.05 10.15
CA LYS A 88 8.97 -12.87 8.69
C LYS A 88 10.38 -12.74 8.11
N TYR A 89 11.41 -12.62 8.96
CA TYR A 89 12.82 -12.70 8.53
C TYR A 89 13.28 -14.12 8.17
N LEU A 90 12.62 -15.15 8.70
CA LEU A 90 12.90 -16.55 8.40
C LEU A 90 11.65 -17.20 7.80
N HIS A 91 11.82 -18.07 6.81
CA HIS A 91 10.68 -18.80 6.23
C HIS A 91 10.28 -19.97 7.13
N PRO A 92 8.99 -20.35 7.18
CA PRO A 92 8.59 -21.58 7.86
C PRO A 92 9.27 -22.78 7.20
N ILE A 93 9.76 -23.72 8.02
CA ILE A 93 10.26 -25.01 7.57
C ILE A 93 9.04 -25.90 7.26
N SER A 94 9.11 -26.66 6.16
CA SER A 94 8.05 -27.57 5.75
C SER A 94 7.79 -28.64 6.82
N ALA A 95 6.51 -28.98 7.02
CA ALA A 95 6.13 -30.05 7.93
C ALA A 95 6.72 -31.41 7.52
N ASP A 96 6.79 -31.69 6.22
CA ASP A 96 7.36 -32.94 5.69
C ASP A 96 8.85 -33.07 6.01
N ASP A 97 9.59 -31.95 5.96
CA ASP A 97 11.03 -31.94 6.28
C ASP A 97 11.26 -32.19 7.79
N ILE A 98 10.38 -31.66 8.64
CA ILE A 98 10.41 -31.89 10.09
C ILE A 98 10.08 -33.36 10.41
N ILE A 99 9.11 -33.95 9.72
CA ILE A 99 8.76 -35.37 9.88
C ILE A 99 9.91 -36.27 9.42
N LEU A 100 10.52 -35.95 8.27
CA LEU A 100 11.63 -36.70 7.70
C LEU A 100 12.87 -36.65 8.58
N ASN A 101 13.16 -35.50 9.20
CA ASN A 101 14.27 -35.32 10.11
C ASN A 101 13.80 -34.74 11.46
N PRO A 102 13.48 -35.60 12.45
CA PRO A 102 12.99 -35.17 13.77
C PRO A 102 13.96 -34.31 14.59
N LYS A 103 15.21 -34.11 14.13
CA LYS A 103 16.16 -33.17 14.74
C LYS A 103 15.98 -31.73 14.26
N LEU A 104 15.23 -31.52 13.17
CA LEU A 104 14.86 -30.18 12.73
C LEU A 104 13.76 -29.64 13.64
N THR A 105 13.92 -28.40 14.07
CA THR A 105 12.92 -27.65 14.84
C THR A 105 12.49 -26.45 14.02
N GLN A 106 11.24 -26.01 14.19
CA GLN A 106 10.68 -24.90 13.44
C GLN A 106 11.40 -23.58 13.76
N ASN A 107 11.42 -22.66 12.79
CA ASN A 107 11.91 -21.31 13.00
C ASN A 107 11.00 -20.55 13.98
N PRO A 108 11.55 -19.71 14.88
CA PRO A 108 10.77 -19.02 15.90
C PRO A 108 9.58 -18.22 15.35
N GLY A 109 8.41 -18.38 15.96
CA GLY A 109 7.17 -17.69 15.59
C GLY A 109 6.38 -18.33 14.45
N TRP A 110 6.88 -19.44 13.89
CA TRP A 110 6.20 -20.26 12.87
C TRP A 110 5.65 -21.58 13.40
N GLU A 111 5.55 -21.71 14.73
CA GLU A 111 4.94 -22.88 15.40
C GLU A 111 3.45 -23.07 15.05
#